data_AF-A0A2P4P1L0-F1
#
_entry.id   AF-A0A2P4P1L0-F1
#
_cell.length_a   1.000
_cell.length_b   1.000
_cell.length_c   1.000
_cell.angle_alpha   90.00
_cell.angle_beta   90.00
_cell.angle_gamma   90.00
#
_symmetry.space_group_name_H-M   'P 1'
#
loop_
_entity.id
_entity.type
_entity.pdbx_description
1 polymer ?
#
loop_
_entity_poly.entity_id
_entity_poly.type
_entity_poly.pdbx_seq_one_letter_code
_entity_poly.pdbx_strand_id
1 'polypeptide(L)'
;MALAEDEEFDDEEGIKSKRKRRILVPLKYSDNEDDENKTEERKKKINENILSEKLQPFVSKRIVEYLGVQEYELVSFGIDHLRNKKSAEDLTKGMMMTLDEESELFVKKEIMAYVNF
;
A
#
# COMPACT_ATOMS: atom_id res chain seq x y z
N MET A 1 -20.72 55.38 52.73
CA MET A 1 -19.50 54.59 53.00
C MET A 1 -19.98 53.31 53.68
N ALA A 2 -19.85 52.16 52.99
CA ALA A 2 -19.99 50.76 53.42
C ALA A 2 -21.28 50.23 54.12
N LEU A 3 -21.48 48.90 53.95
CA LEU A 3 -22.40 47.90 54.56
C LEU A 3 -23.56 47.46 53.64
N ALA A 4 -23.95 46.19 53.45
CA ALA A 4 -23.42 44.81 53.60
C ALA A 4 -24.57 43.88 53.08
N GLU A 5 -24.39 42.55 53.10
CA GLU A 5 -25.37 41.46 52.85
C GLU A 5 -25.46 40.99 51.38
N ASP A 6 -24.73 39.95 50.96
CA ASP A 6 -24.83 38.50 51.28
C ASP A 6 -26.07 37.83 50.63
N GLU A 7 -25.87 37.16 49.49
CA GLU A 7 -26.50 35.86 49.26
C GLU A 7 -25.50 34.92 48.56
N GLU A 8 -25.09 33.92 49.33
CA GLU A 8 -24.44 32.70 48.87
C GLU A 8 -25.34 31.96 47.87
N PHE A 9 -24.74 31.42 46.82
CA PHE A 9 -25.03 30.05 46.47
C PHE A 9 -23.73 29.29 46.28
N ASP A 10 -23.50 28.42 47.26
CA ASP A 10 -22.51 27.36 47.32
C ASP A 10 -23.11 26.12 46.66
N ASP A 11 -22.48 25.62 45.60
CA ASP A 11 -22.41 24.19 45.30
C ASP A 11 -21.49 23.89 44.10
N GLU A 12 -20.42 23.14 44.39
CA GLU A 12 -20.04 21.90 43.68
C GLU A 12 -20.10 21.90 42.13
N GLU A 13 -19.06 21.57 41.35
CA GLU A 13 -18.24 20.39 41.49
C GLU A 13 -17.20 20.37 40.35
N GLY A 14 -15.98 19.98 40.67
CA GLY A 14 -15.11 19.15 39.83
C GLY A 14 -14.91 19.49 38.34
N ILE A 15 -13.71 19.96 38.01
CA ILE A 15 -12.82 19.17 37.12
C ILE A 15 -11.34 19.52 37.35
N LYS A 16 -10.65 18.61 38.06
CA LYS A 16 -9.18 18.52 38.11
C LYS A 16 -8.65 18.25 36.70
N SER A 17 -8.17 19.27 36.00
CA SER A 17 -7.27 19.07 34.86
C SER A 17 -5.86 19.53 35.23
N LYS A 18 -5.08 18.60 35.79
CA LYS A 18 -3.64 18.74 35.96
C LYS A 18 -3.00 18.96 34.59
N ARG A 19 -2.73 20.22 34.22
CA ARG A 19 -1.97 20.55 33.01
C ARG A 19 -0.56 20.00 33.16
N LYS A 20 -0.28 18.84 32.55
CA LYS A 20 1.09 18.35 32.35
C LYS A 20 1.79 19.35 31.44
N ARG A 21 2.67 20.18 32.02
CA ARG A 21 3.57 21.04 31.26
C ARG A 21 4.42 20.13 30.36
N ARG A 22 4.21 20.24 29.04
CA ARG A 22 5.06 19.60 28.04
C ARG A 22 6.43 20.25 28.17
N ILE A 23 7.44 19.50 28.63
CA ILE A 23 8.83 19.97 28.65
C ILE A 23 9.27 20.04 27.19
N LEU A 24 9.53 21.24 26.69
CA LEU A 24 10.11 21.44 25.38
C LEU A 24 11.59 21.04 25.48
N VAL A 25 11.90 19.81 25.08
CA VAL A 25 13.28 19.33 25.02
C VAL A 25 13.97 20.08 23.86
N PRO A 26 15.10 20.77 24.09
CA PRO A 26 15.86 21.37 23.01
C PRO A 26 16.34 20.27 22.05
N LEU A 27 15.83 20.32 20.81
CA LEU A 27 16.41 19.55 19.71
C LEU A 27 17.84 20.04 19.51
N LYS A 28 18.82 19.26 19.97
CA LYS A 28 20.18 19.37 19.48
C LYS A 28 20.12 18.95 18.02
N TYR A 29 20.14 19.92 17.12
CA TYR A 29 20.51 19.70 15.72
C TYR A 29 21.97 19.25 15.76
N SER A 30 22.19 17.95 15.86
CA SER A 30 23.45 17.37 15.42
C SER A 30 23.38 17.42 13.92
N ASP A 31 24.13 18.38 13.37
CA ASP A 31 24.41 18.61 11.96
C ASP A 31 25.11 17.37 11.37
N ASN A 32 24.32 16.32 11.15
CA ASN A 32 24.70 15.16 10.36
C ASN A 32 23.54 14.97 9.37
N GLU A 33 23.60 15.70 8.27
CA GLU A 33 22.70 15.61 7.11
C GLU A 33 22.87 14.27 6.38
N ASP A 34 22.56 13.14 7.04
CA ASP A 34 22.68 11.81 6.41
C ASP A 34 21.67 10.79 6.99
N ASP A 35 20.45 11.23 7.29
CA ASP A 35 19.37 10.30 7.63
C ASP A 35 18.10 10.60 6.82
N GLU A 36 18.28 10.65 5.49
CA GLU A 36 17.21 10.83 4.52
C GLU A 36 16.55 9.49 4.09
N ASN A 37 16.78 8.38 4.81
CA ASN A 37 16.34 7.07 4.29
C ASN A 37 15.69 6.14 5.32
N LYS A 38 14.74 6.63 6.13
CA LYS A 38 14.02 5.79 7.11
C LYS A 38 12.51 5.63 6.89
N THR A 39 11.96 6.04 5.77
CA THR A 39 10.50 5.82 5.55
C THR A 39 10.08 5.38 4.14
N GLU A 40 10.97 5.36 3.13
CA GLU A 40 10.58 5.08 1.73
C GLU A 40 11.15 3.77 1.15
N GLU A 41 11.71 2.88 1.97
CA GLU A 41 12.30 1.61 1.50
C GLU A 41 11.42 0.39 1.79
N ARG A 42 10.09 0.54 1.62
CA ARG A 42 9.20 -0.60 1.35
C ARG A 42 8.79 -0.66 -0.14
N LYS A 43 9.62 -0.11 -1.04
CA LYS A 43 9.49 -0.40 -2.46
C LYS A 43 9.90 -1.86 -2.70
N LYS A 44 8.86 -2.69 -2.63
CA LYS A 44 8.80 -4.13 -2.83
C LYS A 44 9.78 -4.61 -3.88
N LYS A 45 10.83 -5.31 -3.45
CA LYS A 45 11.45 -6.33 -4.31
C LYS A 45 10.36 -7.34 -4.61
N ILE A 46 9.92 -7.39 -5.87
CA ILE A 46 9.22 -8.55 -6.39
C ILE A 46 10.18 -9.70 -6.17
N ASN A 47 9.90 -10.56 -5.19
CA ASN A 47 10.70 -11.75 -4.97
C ASN A 47 10.40 -12.71 -6.12
N GLU A 48 11.42 -13.18 -6.82
CA GLU A 48 11.28 -14.16 -7.91
C GLU A 48 10.43 -15.38 -7.48
N ASN A 49 10.52 -15.78 -6.21
CA ASN A 49 9.69 -16.85 -5.63
C ASN A 49 8.18 -16.54 -5.70
N ILE A 50 7.77 -15.28 -5.56
CA ILE A 50 6.35 -14.91 -5.66
C ILE A 50 5.85 -15.07 -7.10
N LEU A 51 6.68 -14.74 -8.08
CA LEU A 51 6.34 -14.90 -9.50
C LEU A 51 6.13 -16.37 -9.86
N SER A 52 7.03 -17.26 -9.45
CA SER A 52 6.95 -18.69 -9.79
C SER A 52 5.99 -19.48 -8.90
N GLU A 53 6.02 -19.28 -7.58
CA GLU A 53 5.23 -20.12 -6.65
C GLU A 53 3.77 -19.70 -6.55
N LYS A 54 3.47 -18.41 -6.77
CA LYS A 54 2.11 -17.88 -6.58
C LYS A 54 1.52 -17.30 -7.84
N LEU A 55 2.26 -16.47 -8.56
CA LEU A 55 1.71 -15.76 -9.70
C LEU A 55 1.55 -16.68 -10.92
N GLN A 56 2.51 -17.57 -11.18
CA GLN A 56 2.42 -18.55 -12.28
C GLN A 56 1.18 -19.45 -12.20
N PRO A 57 0.87 -20.13 -11.07
CA PRO A 57 -0.36 -20.92 -10.98
C PRO A 57 -1.62 -20.04 -11.03
N PHE A 58 -1.56 -18.82 -10.51
CA PHE A 58 -2.67 -17.86 -10.60
C PHE A 58 -2.98 -17.47 -12.04
N VAL A 59 -1.97 -17.05 -12.81
CA VAL A 59 -2.09 -16.69 -14.22
C VAL A 59 -2.57 -17.88 -15.05
N SER A 60 -2.05 -19.09 -14.80
CA SER A 60 -2.51 -20.30 -15.46
C SER A 60 -3.99 -20.60 -15.20
N LYS A 61 -4.44 -20.46 -13.95
CA LYS A 61 -5.85 -20.65 -13.59
C LYS A 61 -6.73 -19.65 -14.33
N ARG A 62 -6.33 -18.38 -14.38
CA ARG A 62 -7.10 -17.32 -15.05
C ARG A 62 -7.18 -17.52 -16.55
N ILE A 63 -6.09 -17.92 -17.20
CA ILE A 63 -6.09 -18.23 -18.63
C ILE A 63 -7.07 -19.38 -18.94
N VAL A 64 -7.10 -20.43 -18.11
CA VAL A 64 -8.08 -21.52 -18.25
C VAL A 64 -9.51 -21.04 -18.01
N GLU A 65 -9.73 -20.13 -17.05
CA GLU A 65 -11.06 -19.55 -16.79
C GLU A 65 -11.58 -18.72 -17.96
N TYR A 66 -10.71 -17.93 -18.62
CA TYR A 66 -11.09 -17.07 -19.74
C TYR A 66 -11.22 -17.84 -21.07
N LEU A 67 -10.25 -18.72 -21.38
CA LEU A 67 -10.19 -19.41 -22.67
C LEU A 67 -10.79 -20.83 -22.64
N GLY A 68 -11.04 -21.40 -21.47
CA GLY A 68 -11.45 -22.80 -21.29
C GLY A 68 -10.34 -23.83 -21.59
N VAL A 69 -9.14 -23.36 -21.97
CA VAL A 69 -8.00 -24.19 -22.37
C VAL A 69 -6.73 -23.76 -21.65
N GLN A 70 -5.78 -24.68 -21.55
CA GLN A 70 -4.53 -24.44 -20.84
C GLN A 70 -3.44 -23.93 -21.79
N GLU A 71 -3.30 -22.61 -21.90
CA GLU A 71 -2.24 -21.99 -22.72
C GLU A 71 -0.99 -21.68 -21.90
N TYR A 72 -0.10 -22.66 -21.81
CA TYR A 72 1.18 -22.51 -21.09
C TYR A 72 2.11 -21.45 -21.70
N GLU A 73 2.07 -21.25 -23.01
CA GLU A 73 2.86 -20.21 -23.68
C GLU A 73 2.46 -18.81 -23.22
N LEU A 74 1.15 -18.56 -23.12
CA LEU A 74 0.61 -17.29 -22.64
C LEU A 74 0.94 -17.06 -21.15
N VAL A 75 0.89 -18.12 -20.34
CA VAL A 75 1.35 -18.07 -18.94
C VAL A 75 2.83 -17.69 -18.87
N SER A 76 3.69 -18.39 -19.62
CA SER A 76 5.13 -18.11 -19.64
C SER A 76 5.40 -16.68 -20.09
N PHE A 77 4.75 -16.22 -21.15
CA PHE A 77 4.85 -14.86 -21.66
C PHE A 77 4.54 -13.82 -20.58
N GLY A 78 3.47 -14.04 -19.80
CA GLY A 78 3.08 -13.15 -18.71
C GLY A 78 4.11 -13.09 -17.59
N ILE A 79 4.59 -14.26 -17.14
CA ILE A 79 5.60 -14.35 -16.08
C ILE A 79 6.94 -13.76 -16.53
N ASP A 80 7.38 -14.07 -17.76
CA ASP A 80 8.62 -13.53 -18.32
C ASP A 80 8.53 -12.00 -18.50
N HIS A 81 7.37 -11.45 -18.86
CA HIS A 81 7.17 -9.99 -18.91
C HIS A 81 7.40 -9.32 -17.55
N LEU A 82 6.85 -9.92 -16.50
CA LEU A 82 6.96 -9.40 -15.13
C LEU A 82 8.37 -9.56 -14.57
N ARG A 83 9.01 -10.69 -14.88
CA ARG A 83 10.41 -10.95 -14.54
C ARG A 83 11.36 -9.94 -15.19
N ASN A 84 11.11 -9.62 -16.46
CA ASN A 84 11.85 -8.59 -17.18
C ASN A 84 11.44 -7.16 -16.79
N LYS A 85 10.52 -6.98 -15.82
CA LYS A 85 10.01 -5.68 -15.35
C LYS A 85 9.54 -4.76 -16.48
N LYS A 86 8.94 -5.35 -17.51
CA LYS A 86 8.35 -4.60 -18.63
C LYS A 86 7.10 -3.85 -18.18
N SER A 87 6.67 -2.88 -19.00
CA SER A 87 5.47 -2.10 -18.72
C SER A 87 4.22 -3.00 -18.70
N ALA A 88 3.29 -2.70 -17.80
CA ALA A 88 1.98 -3.37 -17.76
C ALA A 88 1.19 -3.17 -19.06
N GLU A 89 1.40 -2.05 -19.76
CA GLU A 89 0.77 -1.79 -21.05
C GLU A 89 1.23 -2.77 -22.13
N ASP A 90 2.52 -3.10 -22.16
CA ASP A 90 3.07 -4.06 -23.13
C ASP A 90 2.58 -5.48 -22.83
N LEU A 91 2.52 -5.84 -21.54
CA LEU A 91 1.92 -7.11 -21.12
C LEU A 91 0.43 -7.17 -21.50
N THR A 92 -0.31 -6.08 -21.31
CA THR A 92 -1.73 -6.00 -21.69
C THR A 92 -1.90 -6.18 -23.20
N LYS A 93 -1.10 -5.49 -24.02
CA LYS A 93 -1.15 -5.64 -25.49
C LYS A 93 -0.87 -7.08 -25.94
N GLY A 94 0.12 -7.74 -25.33
CA GLY A 94 0.41 -9.14 -25.65
C GLY A 94 -0.73 -10.07 -25.25
N MET A 95 -1.32 -9.86 -24.08
CA MET A 95 -2.48 -10.64 -23.60
C MET A 95 -3.74 -10.36 -24.41
N MET A 96 -3.92 -9.13 -24.92
CA MET A 96 -5.08 -8.72 -25.74
C MET A 96 -5.17 -9.51 -27.05
N MET A 97 -4.05 -9.99 -27.59
CA MET A 97 -4.07 -10.82 -28.80
C MET A 97 -4.81 -12.15 -28.60
N THR A 98 -4.94 -12.63 -27.37
CA THR A 98 -5.58 -13.91 -27.03
C THR A 98 -6.86 -13.73 -26.20
N LEU A 99 -6.83 -12.80 -25.25
CA LEU A 99 -7.90 -12.54 -24.26
C LEU A 99 -8.78 -11.33 -24.63
N ASP A 100 -8.49 -10.64 -25.74
CA ASP A 100 -9.24 -9.47 -26.22
C ASP A 100 -9.48 -8.43 -25.09
N GLU A 101 -10.70 -7.93 -24.91
CA GLU A 101 -11.10 -6.88 -23.96
C GLU A 101 -10.87 -7.25 -22.49
N GLU A 102 -10.86 -8.55 -22.16
CA GLU A 102 -10.68 -9.02 -20.77
C GLU A 102 -9.21 -8.93 -20.31
N SER A 103 -8.27 -8.84 -21.25
CA SER A 103 -6.83 -8.73 -20.97
C SER A 103 -6.46 -7.55 -20.07
N GLU A 104 -7.09 -6.39 -20.27
CA GLU A 104 -6.80 -5.18 -19.51
C GLU A 104 -7.20 -5.34 -18.05
N LEU A 105 -8.38 -5.91 -17.81
CA LEU A 105 -8.88 -6.15 -16.46
C LEU A 105 -8.01 -7.19 -15.75
N PHE A 106 -7.65 -8.26 -16.45
CA PHE A 106 -6.76 -9.30 -15.93
C PHE A 106 -5.38 -8.74 -15.53
N VAL A 107 -4.72 -7.98 -16.41
CA VAL A 107 -3.38 -7.45 -16.14
C VAL A 107 -3.42 -6.36 -15.07
N LYS A 108 -4.33 -5.38 -15.18
CA LYS A 108 -4.33 -4.22 -14.27
C LYS A 108 -4.92 -4.55 -12.90
N LYS A 109 -6.02 -5.29 -12.83
CA LYS A 109 -6.71 -5.56 -11.54
C LYS A 109 -6.21 -6.79 -10.83
N GLU A 110 -5.64 -7.76 -11.54
CA GLU A 110 -5.21 -9.00 -10.91
C GLU A 110 -3.70 -9.07 -10.79
N ILE A 111 -3.00 -9.05 -11.93
CA ILE A 111 -1.53 -9.18 -11.94
C ILE A 111 -0.87 -7.99 -11.25
N MET A 112 -1.16 -6.76 -11.70
CA MET A 112 -0.54 -5.56 -11.15
C MET A 112 -0.95 -5.29 -9.71
N ALA A 113 -2.19 -5.64 -9.32
CA ALA A 113 -2.60 -5.55 -7.92
C ALA A 113 -1.81 -6.53 -7.05
N TYR A 114 -1.55 -7.74 -7.54
CA TYR A 114 -0.77 -8.75 -6.82
C TYR A 114 0.71 -8.34 -6.66
N VAL A 115 1.29 -7.76 -7.70
CA VAL A 115 2.70 -7.35 -7.73
C VAL A 115 2.95 -6.07 -6.93
N ASN A 116 1.98 -5.16 -6.88
CA ASN A 116 2.07 -3.91 -6.12
C ASN A 116 1.62 -4.04 -4.66
N PHE A 117 1.23 -5.23 -4.18
CA PHE A 117 0.82 -5.51 -2.79
C PHE A 117 1.97 -6.00 -1.90
#